data_AF-A0A2N0HHE2-F1
#
_entry.id   AF-A0A2N0HHE2-F1
#
_cell.length_a   1.000
_cell.length_b   1.000
_cell.length_c   1.000
_cell.angle_alpha   90.00
_cell.angle_beta   90.00
_cell.angle_gamma   90.00
#
_symmetry.space_group_name_H-M   'P 1'
#
loop_
_entity.id
_entity.type
_entity.pdbx_description
1 polymer ?
#
loop_
_entity_poly.entity_id
_entity_poly.type
_entity_poly.pdbx_seq_one_letter_code
_entity_poly.pdbx_strand_id
1 'polypeptide(L)' 'MNNSVQKLRIYAMIMRLQEIERERIMKPFLPKIIMKPFIEVPILQLYDKKGKPFDLPKSKYHK' A
#
# COMPACT_ATOMS: atom_id res chain seq x y z
N MET A 1 22.09 -3.97 -19.82
CA MET A 1 20.61 -4.06 -19.67
C MET A 1 19.98 -3.41 -20.88
N ASN A 2 19.05 -4.08 -21.57
CA ASN A 2 18.43 -3.53 -22.78
C ASN A 2 17.57 -2.30 -22.45
N ASN A 3 17.92 -1.15 -23.03
CA ASN A 3 17.25 0.14 -22.81
C ASN A 3 15.73 0.09 -23.12
N SER A 4 15.31 -0.76 -24.05
CA SER A 4 13.89 -0.99 -24.36
C SER A 4 13.13 -1.65 -23.20
N VAL A 5 13.73 -2.64 -22.55
CA VAL A 5 13.13 -3.35 -21.41
C VAL A 5 13.02 -2.42 -20.19
N GLN A 6 14.01 -1.57 -19.96
CA GLN A 6 13.97 -0.57 -18.90
C GLN A 6 12.87 0.47 -19.13
N LYS A 7 12.73 0.98 -20.36
CA LYS A 7 11.65 1.91 -20.73
C LYS A 7 10.27 1.29 -20.51
N LEU A 8 10.08 0.02 -20.88
CA LEU A 8 8.83 -0.69 -20.67
C LEU A 8 8.50 -0.84 -19.18
N ARG A 9 9.50 -1.18 -18.35
CA ARG A 9 9.33 -1.26 -16.88
C ARG A 9 8.94 0.08 -16.27
N ILE A 10 9.62 1.15 -16.68
CA ILE A 10 9.32 2.51 -16.19
C ILE A 10 7.89 2.92 -16.61
N TYR A 11 7.52 2.67 -17.86
CA TYR A 11 6.17 2.94 -18.35
C TYR A 11 5.11 2.18 -17.54
N ALA A 12 5.30 0.88 -17.31
CA ALA A 12 4.39 0.07 -16.50
C ALA A 12 4.27 0.59 -15.06
N MET A 13 5.37 1.02 -14.43
CA MET A 13 5.35 1.63 -13.10
C MET A 13 4.55 2.93 -13.08
N ILE A 14 4.75 3.82 -14.07
CA ILE A 14 4.03 5.09 -14.17
C ILE A 14 2.52 4.84 -14.32
N MET A 15 2.13 3.91 -15.20
CA MET A 15 0.73 3.54 -15.39
C MET A 15 0.10 3.03 -14.09
N ARG A 16 0.80 2.18 -13.33
CA ARG A 16 0.30 1.67 -12.06
C ARG A 16 0.18 2.75 -10.99
N LEU A 17 1.12 3.71 -10.95
CA LEU A 17 1.04 4.84 -10.01
C LEU A 17 -0.16 5.73 -10.30
N GLN A 18 -0.42 6.03 -11.57
CA GLN A 18 -1.61 6.80 -11.98
C GLN A 18 -2.92 6.09 -11.59
N GLU A 19 -2.96 4.76 -11.72
CA GLU A 19 -4.12 3.96 -11.31
C GLU A 19 -4.34 4.03 -9.79
N ILE A 20 -3.28 3.90 -8.98
CA ILE A 20 -3.35 4.02 -7.52
C ILE A 20 -3.82 5.42 -7.10
N GLU A 21 -3.37 6.48 -7.77
CA GLU A 21 -3.84 7.84 -7.49
C GLU A 21 -5.33 8.01 -7.80
N ARG A 22 -5.79 7.47 -8.94
CA ARG A 22 -7.22 7.45 -9.29
C ARG A 22 -8.03 6.63 -8.30
N GLU A 23 -7.57 5.44 -7.92
CA GLU A 23 -8.18 4.61 -6.89
C GLU A 23 -8.26 5.37 -5.57
N ARG A 24 -7.21 6.08 -5.14
CA ARG A 24 -7.22 6.87 -3.92
C ARG A 24 -8.29 7.97 -3.94
N ILE A 25 -8.47 8.63 -5.08
CA ILE A 25 -9.49 9.67 -5.28
C ILE A 25 -10.90 9.06 -5.32
N MET A 26 -11.05 7.88 -5.94
CA MET A 26 -12.33 7.20 -6.11
C MET A 26 -12.75 6.32 -4.92
N LYS A 27 -11.81 5.95 -4.04
CA LYS A 27 -12.02 5.10 -2.86
C LYS A 27 -13.20 5.53 -1.97
N PRO A 28 -13.45 6.83 -1.71
CA PRO A 28 -14.64 7.24 -0.95
C PRO A 28 -15.96 7.06 -1.70
N PHE A 29 -15.94 6.97 -3.04
CA PHE A 29 -17.13 6.84 -3.89
C PHE A 29 -17.43 5.40 -4.32
N LEU A 30 -16.47 4.48 -4.14
CA LEU A 30 -16.66 3.07 -4.46
C LEU A 30 -17.47 2.37 -3.37
N PRO A 31 -18.44 1.51 -3.73
CA PRO A 31 -19.18 0.73 -2.76
C PRO A 31 -18.19 -0.13 -1.94
N LYS A 32 -18.39 -0.15 -0.62
CA LYS A 32 -17.50 -0.86 0.30
C LYS A 32 -17.60 -2.36 0.03
N ILE A 33 -16.61 -2.92 -0.65
CA ILE A 33 -16.46 -4.38 -0.74
C ILE A 33 -16.18 -4.86 0.69
N ILE A 34 -17.12 -5.61 1.26
CA ILE A 34 -16.97 -6.23 2.57
C ILE A 34 -15.91 -7.32 2.41
N MET A 35 -14.65 -6.98 2.64
CA MET A 35 -13.60 -7.99 2.77
C MET A 35 -13.92 -8.82 4.02
N LYS A 36 -13.97 -10.16 3.86
CA LYS A 36 -13.97 -11.08 5.00
C LYS A 36 -12.72 -10.78 5.86
N PRO A 37 -12.81 -10.84 7.20
CA PRO A 37 -11.66 -10.58 8.04
C PRO A 37 -10.52 -11.52 7.64
N PHE A 38 -9.40 -10.93 7.24
CA PHE A 38 -8.16 -11.66 7.06
C PHE A 38 -7.72 -12.13 8.45
N ILE A 39 -7.44 -13.41 8.58
CA ILE A 39 -6.98 -14.04 9.82
C ILE A 39 -5.83 -13.19 10.38
N GLU A 40 -6.00 -12.69 11.61
CA GLU A 40 -4.98 -11.91 12.31
C GLU A 40 -3.76 -12.82 12.57
N VAL A 41 -2.81 -12.80 11.63
CA VAL A 41 -1.47 -13.28 11.91
C VAL A 41 -0.87 -12.36 12.98
N PRO A 42 -0.14 -12.90 13.98
CA PRO A 42 0.53 -12.07 14.97
C PRO A 42 1.44 -11.09 14.26
N ILE A 43 1.14 -9.80 14.41
CA ILE A 43 1.93 -8.71 13.83
C ILE A 43 3.32 -8.82 14.45
N LEU A 44 4.30 -9.23 13.64
CA LEU A 44 5.70 -9.27 14.08
C LEU A 44 6.08 -7.86 14.53
N GLN A 45 6.53 -7.72 15.77
CA GLN A 45 6.90 -6.42 16.32
C GLN A 45 8.09 -5.87 15.52
N LEU A 46 7.86 -4.80 14.76
CA LEU A 46 8.90 -4.15 13.98
C LEU A 46 9.72 -3.24 14.90
N TYR A 47 11.04 -3.20 14.69
CA TYR A 47 11.94 -2.31 15.40
C TYR A 47 12.63 -1.37 14.41
N ASP A 48 12.85 -0.13 14.81
CA ASP A 48 13.67 0.80 14.05
C ASP A 48 15.16 0.43 14.12
N LYS A 49 16.00 1.14 13.35
CA LYS A 49 17.46 0.93 13.35
C LYS A 49 18.14 1.17 14.71
N LYS A 50 17.44 1.77 15.67
CA LYS A 50 17.90 2.06 17.03
C LYS A 50 17.31 1.08 18.05
N GLY A 51 16.63 0.03 17.60
CA GLY A 51 16.00 -0.98 18.45
C GLY A 51 14.74 -0.50 19.17
N LYS A 52 14.15 0.63 18.77
CA LYS A 52 12.87 1.10 19.32
C LYS A 52 11.71 0.42 18.60
N PRO A 53 10.65 0.00 19.32
CA PRO A 53 9.44 -0.51 18.68
C PRO A 53 8.92 0.52 17.67
N PHE A 54 8.71 0.07 16.44
CA PHE A 54 8.09 0.87 15.40
C PHE A 54 6.58 0.80 15.59
N ASP A 55 6.01 1.88 16.13
CA ASP A 55 4.56 2.00 16.24
C ASP A 55 3.98 2.20 14.84
N LEU A 56 3.20 1.21 14.40
CA LEU A 56 2.36 1.36 13.23
C LEU A 56 1.49 2.61 13.41
N PRO A 57 1.46 3.53 12.43
CA PRO A 57 0.66 4.74 12.55
C PRO A 57 -0.80 4.35 12.77
N LYS A 58 -1.34 4.67 13.96
CA LYS A 58 -2.72 4.37 14.30
C LYS A 58 -3.63 5.17 13.38
N SER A 59 -4.48 4.46 12.64
CA SER A 59 -5.51 5.10 11.81
C SER A 59 -6.38 5.99 12.68
N LYS A 60 -6.57 7.26 12.28
CA LYS A 60 -7.47 8.20 12.97
C LYS A 60 -8.95 7.77 12.91
N TYR A 61 -9.26 6.73 12.14
CA TYR A 61 -10.62 6.29 11.82
C TYR A 61 -11.01 4.96 12.48
N HIS A 62 -10.17 4.38 13.34
CA HIS A 62 -10.55 3.23 14.16
C HIS A 62 -10.43 3.66 15.62
N LYS A 63 -11.59 3.89 16.26
CA LYS A 63 -11.73 4.08 17.70
C LYS A 63 -11.96 2.73 18.36
#